data_AF-A0A1G0D0S8-F1
#
_entry.id   AF-A0A1G0D0S8-F1
#
_cell.length_a   1.000
_cell.length_b   1.000
_cell.length_c   1.000
_cell.angle_alpha   90.00
_cell.angle_beta   90.00
_cell.angle_gamma   90.00
#
_symmetry.space_group_name_H-M   'P 1'
#
loop_
_entity.id
_entity.type
_entity.pdbx_description
1 polymer ?
#
loop_
_entity_poly.entity_id
_entity_poly.type
_entity_poly.pdbx_seq_one_letter_code
_entity_poly.pdbx_strand_id
1 'polypeptide(L)'
;MARNIPVDQLAEKTGLNRKTIMDMEAGRDVRLSSLVKLLRGLNTLAALEAAFPDVLPGGESISSRGQPRIKASSGRRKHGDAAAAR
;
A
#
# COMPACT_ATOMS: atom_id res chain seq x y z
N MET A 1 -9.53 -2.57 23.17
CA MET A 1 -9.34 -1.50 24.17
C MET A 1 -9.21 -0.17 23.45
N ALA A 2 -9.98 0.84 23.87
CA ALA A 2 -9.84 2.20 23.33
C ALA A 2 -8.54 2.84 23.86
N ARG A 3 -7.77 3.52 22.99
CA ARG A 3 -6.57 4.26 23.36
C ARG A 3 -6.93 5.73 23.50
N ASN A 4 -6.98 6.24 24.73
CA ASN A 4 -7.29 7.64 25.00
C ASN A 4 -6.00 8.49 24.98
N ILE A 5 -5.37 8.60 23.81
CA ILE A 5 -4.14 9.39 23.61
C ILE A 5 -4.54 10.76 23.04
N PRO A 6 -4.13 11.88 23.66
CA PRO A 6 -4.37 13.21 23.11
C PRO A 6 -3.74 13.39 21.73
N VAL A 7 -4.42 14.13 20.84
CA VAL A 7 -3.95 14.39 19.47
C VAL A 7 -2.55 15.02 19.45
N ASP A 8 -2.25 15.90 20.40
CA ASP A 8 -0.97 16.60 20.46
C ASP A 8 0.18 15.63 20.81
N GLN A 9 -0.06 14.72 21.76
CA GLN A 9 0.91 13.67 22.09
C GLN A 9 1.11 12.70 20.91
N LEU A 10 0.06 12.44 20.15
CA LEU A 10 0.13 11.59 18.97
C LEU A 10 0.88 12.29 17.81
N ALA A 11 0.72 13.60 17.67
CA ALA A 11 1.46 14.42 16.72
C ALA A 11 2.96 14.39 17.00
N GLU A 12 3.36 14.58 18.27
CA GLU A 12 4.76 14.46 18.70
C GLU A 12 5.32 13.07 18.42
N LYS A 13 4.59 12.02 18.81
CA LYS A 13 5.03 10.62 18.63
C LYS A 13 5.21 10.22 17.16
N THR A 14 4.38 10.75 16.27
CA THR A 14 4.32 10.33 14.86
C THR A 14 5.05 11.29 13.91
N GLY A 15 5.42 12.49 14.39
CA GLY A 15 5.96 13.57 13.57
C GLY A 15 4.95 14.10 12.54
N LEU A 16 3.64 13.94 12.81
CA LEU A 16 2.56 14.43 11.95
C LEU A 16 2.04 15.77 12.48
N ASN A 17 1.53 16.60 11.57
CA ASN A 17 0.80 17.81 11.98
C ASN A 17 -0.54 17.41 12.62
N ARG A 18 -0.91 18.08 13.71
CA ARG A 18 -2.22 17.96 14.38
C ARG A 18 -3.38 17.99 13.37
N LYS A 19 -3.33 18.90 12.39
CA LYS A 19 -4.35 19.00 11.33
C LYS A 19 -4.47 17.71 10.53
N THR A 20 -3.35 17.07 10.18
CA THR A 20 -3.35 15.80 9.44
C THR A 20 -4.04 14.67 10.21
N ILE A 21 -3.84 14.61 11.54
CA ILE A 21 -4.50 13.62 12.38
C ILE A 21 -6.02 13.89 12.43
N MET A 22 -6.42 15.14 12.64
CA MET A 22 -7.85 15.51 12.64
C MET A 22 -8.51 15.33 11.26
N ASP A 23 -7.77 15.54 10.17
CA ASP A 23 -8.24 15.26 8.81
C ASP A 23 -8.54 13.76 8.65
N MET A 24 -7.68 12.87 9.18
CA MET A 24 -7.93 11.42 9.20
C MET A 24 -9.15 11.04 10.04
N GLU A 25 -9.28 11.61 11.23
CA GLU A 25 -10.44 11.35 12.11
C GLU A 25 -11.76 11.80 11.47
N ALA A 26 -11.72 12.89 10.71
CA ALA A 26 -12.85 13.39 9.94
C ALA A 26 -13.09 12.62 8.61
N GLY A 27 -12.29 11.59 8.31
CA GLY A 27 -12.40 10.80 7.08
C GLY A 27 -12.02 11.55 5.81
N ARG A 28 -11.23 12.63 5.91
CA ARG A 28 -10.73 13.36 4.74
C ARG A 28 -9.57 12.61 4.07
N ASP A 29 -9.38 12.92 2.79
CA ASP A 29 -8.25 12.40 2.02
C ASP A 29 -6.92 12.82 2.61
N VAL A 30 -6.08 11.82 2.87
CA VAL A 30 -4.71 11.98 3.35
C VAL A 30 -3.78 11.03 2.60
N ARG A 31 -2.48 11.34 2.62
CA ARG A 31 -1.48 10.42 2.06
C ARG A 31 -1.43 9.13 2.88
N LEU A 32 -1.36 7.99 2.19
CA LEU A 32 -1.18 6.67 2.82
C LEU A 32 0.03 6.62 3.77
N SER A 33 1.11 7.31 3.43
CA SER A 33 2.30 7.38 4.30
C SER A 33 2.02 8.03 5.65
N SER A 34 1.13 9.01 5.71
CA SER A 34 0.69 9.64 6.96
C SER A 34 -0.16 8.67 7.79
N LEU A 35 -1.05 7.90 7.14
CA LEU A 35 -1.83 6.87 7.82
C LEU A 35 -0.93 5.79 8.43
N VAL A 36 0.07 5.31 7.67
CA VAL A 36 1.04 4.31 8.16
C VAL A 36 1.81 4.83 9.37
N LYS A 37 2.25 6.10 9.35
CA LYS A 37 2.93 6.72 10.51
C LYS A 37 2.02 6.76 11.74
N LEU A 38 0.75 7.13 11.57
CA LEU A 38 -0.24 7.15 12.64
C LEU A 38 -0.45 5.76 13.25
N LEU A 39 -0.67 4.75 12.41
CA LEU A 39 -0.86 3.35 12.84
C LEU A 39 0.37 2.78 13.56
N ARG A 40 1.59 3.15 13.14
CA ARG A 40 2.83 2.81 13.87
C ARG A 40 2.87 3.49 15.23
N GLY A 41 2.55 4.78 15.31
CA GLY A 41 2.48 5.50 16.59
C GLY A 41 1.44 4.91 17.55
N LEU A 42 0.35 4.34 17.03
CA LEU A 42 -0.68 3.67 17.82
C LEU A 42 -0.40 2.19 18.10
N ASN A 43 0.70 1.64 17.60
CA ASN A 43 1.01 0.21 17.65
C ASN A 43 -0.13 -0.67 17.08
N THR A 44 -0.78 -0.22 16.00
CA THR A 44 -1.84 -0.97 15.30
C THR A 44 -1.58 -1.22 13.84
N LEU A 45 -0.33 -1.03 13.39
CA LEU A 45 -0.01 -1.38 12.01
C LEU A 45 -0.32 -2.85 11.71
N ALA A 46 -0.11 -3.75 12.66
CA ALA A 46 -0.46 -5.17 12.53
C ALA A 46 -1.96 -5.42 12.30
N ALA A 47 -2.85 -4.52 12.75
CA ALA A 47 -4.28 -4.65 12.46
C ALA A 47 -4.60 -4.46 10.96
N LEU A 48 -3.70 -3.81 10.21
CA LEU A 48 -3.82 -3.72 8.77
C LEU A 48 -3.58 -5.08 8.10
N GLU A 49 -2.75 -5.94 8.68
CA GLU A 49 -2.51 -7.30 8.15
C GLU A 49 -3.79 -8.12 8.17
N ALA A 50 -4.63 -7.97 9.20
CA ALA A 50 -5.95 -8.61 9.26
C ALA A 50 -6.95 -8.12 8.19
N ALA A 51 -6.69 -6.97 7.55
CA ALA A 51 -7.49 -6.49 6.44
C ALA A 51 -7.08 -7.11 5.10
N PHE A 52 -5.97 -7.85 5.07
CA PHE A 52 -5.52 -8.57 3.89
C PHE A 52 -5.80 -10.07 4.04
N PRO A 53 -6.13 -10.78 2.95
CA PRO A 53 -6.20 -12.23 2.98
C PRO A 53 -4.79 -12.81 3.23
N ASP A 54 -4.72 -13.94 3.96
CA ASP A 54 -3.47 -14.66 4.25
C ASP A 54 -2.69 -15.03 2.98
N VAL A 55 -3.42 -15.25 1.89
CA VAL A 55 -2.87 -15.47 0.56
C VAL A 55 -3.43 -14.38 -0.34
N LEU A 56 -2.57 -13.45 -0.75
CA LEU A 56 -2.91 -12.52 -1.80
C LEU A 56 -3.21 -13.30 -3.08
N PRO A 57 -4.31 -12.98 -3.79
CA PRO A 57 -4.59 -13.58 -5.08
C PRO A 57 -3.36 -13.41 -5.98
N GLY A 58 -2.76 -14.53 -6.43
CA GLY A 58 -1.55 -14.51 -7.27
C GLY A 58 -1.80 -13.74 -8.57
N GLY A 59 -0.75 -13.29 -9.27
CA GLY A 59 -0.89 -12.43 -10.46
C GLY A 59 -1.78 -13.00 -11.58
N GLU A 60 -2.03 -14.31 -11.60
CA GLU A 60 -2.96 -14.98 -12.51
C GLU A 60 -4.44 -14.72 -12.18
N SER A 61 -4.76 -14.47 -10.91
CA SER A 61 -6.13 -14.23 -10.42
C SER A 61 -6.62 -12.79 -10.60
N ILE A 62 -5.73 -11.86 -10.95
CA ILE A 62 -6.10 -10.48 -11.30
C ILE A 62 -5.72 -10.20 -12.75
N SER A 63 -6.41 -10.89 -13.66
CA SER A 63 -6.77 -10.29 -14.93
C SER A 63 -8.28 -10.13 -14.95
N SER A 64 -8.76 -8.89 -14.91
CA SER A 64 -10.19 -8.59 -14.98
C SER A 64 -10.84 -8.99 -16.32
N ARG A 65 -10.07 -9.59 -17.25
CA ARG A 65 -10.48 -9.94 -18.61
C ARG A 65 -10.09 -11.36 -19.05
N GLY A 66 -9.63 -12.21 -18.12
CA GLY A 66 -9.21 -13.59 -18.45
C GLY A 66 -8.01 -13.67 -19.40
N GLN A 67 -7.14 -12.65 -19.39
CA GLN A 67 -5.95 -12.60 -20.24
C GLN A 67 -4.68 -12.68 -19.39
N PRO A 68 -3.71 -13.54 -19.76
CA PRO A 68 -2.45 -13.64 -19.03
C PRO A 68 -1.78 -12.27 -18.95
N ARG A 69 -1.42 -11.82 -17.75
CA ARG A 69 -0.67 -10.58 -17.57
C ARG A 69 0.71 -10.73 -18.21
N ILE A 70 0.97 -9.98 -19.28
CA ILE A 70 2.29 -9.91 -19.90
C ILE A 70 3.15 -8.92 -19.12
N LYS A 71 4.29 -9.38 -18.61
CA LYS A 71 5.27 -8.52 -17.92
C LYS A 71 5.88 -7.55 -18.92
N ALA A 72 5.93 -6.25 -18.60
CA ALA A 72 6.49 -5.23 -19.51
C ALA A 72 7.92 -5.53 -20.00
N SER A 73 8.70 -6.31 -19.24
CA SER A 73 10.05 -6.73 -19.63
C SER A 73 10.11 -7.90 -20.63
N SER A 74 9.02 -8.62 -20.91
CA SER A 74 9.03 -9.77 -21.80
C SER A 74 8.92 -9.41 -23.29
N GLY A 75 8.61 -8.16 -23.63
CA GLY A 75 8.51 -7.70 -25.02
C GLY A 75 9.84 -7.53 -25.76
N ARG A 76 10.98 -7.50 -25.05
CA ARG A 76 12.28 -7.17 -25.67
C ARG A 76 13.01 -8.35 -26.30
N ARG A 77 12.61 -9.59 -26.03
CA ARG A 77 13.36 -10.79 -26.47
C ARG A 77 12.95 -11.36 -27.83
N LYS A 78 11.95 -10.81 -28.52
CA LYS A 78 11.47 -11.38 -29.80
C LYS A 78 12.01 -10.71 -31.07
N HIS A 79 12.82 -9.65 -30.95
CA HIS A 79 13.41 -8.94 -32.10
C HIS A 79 14.94 -9.06 -32.19
N GLY A 80 15.55 -10.03 -31.49
CA GLY A 80 17.00 -10.25 -31.48
C GLY A 80 17.48 -11.48 -32.24
N ASP A 81 16.68 -12.55 -32.33
CA ASP A 81 17.15 -13.85 -32.86
C ASP A 81 16.86 -14.10 -34.35
N ALA A 82 16.14 -13.20 -35.03
CA ALA A 82 15.86 -13.37 -36.47
C ALA A 82 16.98 -12.85 -37.39
N ALA A 83 18.06 -12.28 -36.85
CA ALA A 83 19.14 -11.65 -37.61
C ALA A 83 20.48 -12.43 -37.60
N ALA A 84 20.56 -13.58 -36.94
CA ALA A 84 21.81 -14.36 -36.79
C ALA A 84 21.82 -15.70 -37.55
N ALA A 85 21.01 -15.82 -38.60
CA ALA A 85 20.99 -16.99 -39.48
C ALA A 85 20.99 -16.56 -40.95
N ARG A 86 22.09 -15.96 -41.41
CA ARG A 86 22.50 -15.87 -42.82
C ARG A 86 24.02 -15.92 -42.90
#